data_AF-A0A7X4WCM8-F1
#
_entry.id   AF-A0A7X4WCM8-F1
#
_cell.length_a   1.000
_cell.length_b   1.000
_cell.length_c   1.000
_cell.angle_alpha   90.00
_cell.angle_beta   90.00
_cell.angle_gamma   90.00
#
_symmetry.space_group_name_H-M   'P 1'
#
loop_
_entity.id
_entity.type
_entity.pdbx_description
1 polymer ?
#
loop_
_entity_poly.entity_id
_entity_poly.type
_entity_poly.pdbx_seq_one_letter_code
_entity_poly.pdbx_strand_id
1 'polypeptide(L)'
;MTTVRTSVSQDELAPGYRPSFQWSFLHPRHWGTWISILLLSLLALLPWKIRDPIAGFLGLHIGRKVKKARHRARVNLTLCFPELTAQAREEKIDAMFTIAAKVVLAMGELLFRSRQHLQQRTE
;
A
#
# COMPACT_ATOMS: atom_id res chain seq x y z
N MET A 1 21.22 37.66 9.62
CA MET A 1 20.50 36.42 9.98
C MET A 1 19.02 36.78 10.10
N THR A 2 18.24 36.55 9.05
CA THR A 2 16.83 36.98 9.00
C THR A 2 15.96 35.78 9.32
N THR A 3 15.35 35.80 10.51
CA THR A 3 14.42 34.75 10.97
C THR A 3 13.09 34.94 10.26
N VAL A 4 12.80 34.11 9.24
CA VAL A 4 11.48 34.07 8.63
C VAL A 4 10.54 33.35 9.60
N ARG A 5 9.59 34.10 10.18
CA ARG A 5 8.55 33.58 11.06
C ARG A 5 7.39 33.08 10.21
N THR A 6 7.42 31.81 9.79
CA THR A 6 6.28 31.16 9.12
C THR A 6 5.26 30.68 10.16
N SER A 7 4.53 31.61 10.77
CA SER A 7 3.27 31.27 11.45
C SER A 7 2.12 31.53 10.49
N VAL A 8 1.92 30.63 9.52
CA VAL A 8 0.69 30.64 8.71
C VAL A 8 -0.43 30.18 9.64
N SER A 9 -1.35 31.09 9.97
CA SER A 9 -2.52 30.79 10.79
C SER A 9 -3.43 29.83 10.01
N GLN A 10 -3.99 28.83 10.69
CA GLN A 10 -4.80 27.76 10.07
C GLN A 10 -6.01 28.29 9.27
N ASP A 11 -6.41 29.55 9.51
CA ASP A 11 -7.51 30.26 8.84
C ASP A 11 -7.15 30.81 7.44
N GLU A 12 -5.86 30.91 7.08
CA GLU A 12 -5.41 31.33 5.73
C GLU A 12 -5.36 30.17 4.71
N LEU A 13 -5.46 28.93 5.17
CA LEU A 13 -5.52 27.76 4.30
C LEU A 13 -6.93 27.66 3.71
N ALA A 14 -7.04 27.61 2.39
CA ALA A 14 -8.29 27.34 1.67
C ALA A 14 -9.08 26.24 2.39
N PRO A 15 -10.43 26.35 2.54
CA PRO A 15 -11.21 25.46 3.39
C PRO A 15 -10.86 24.02 3.08
N GLY A 16 -10.09 23.40 3.97
CA GLY A 16 -9.52 22.09 3.73
C GLY A 16 -10.64 21.09 3.50
N TYR A 17 -10.43 20.14 2.60
CA TYR A 17 -11.37 19.05 2.41
C TYR A 17 -11.57 18.31 3.75
N ARG A 18 -12.74 18.53 4.39
CA ARG A 18 -13.13 17.95 5.68
C ARG A 18 -14.32 17.02 5.47
N PRO A 19 -14.11 15.80 4.93
CA PRO A 19 -15.20 14.86 4.74
C PRO A 19 -15.72 14.42 6.10
N SER A 20 -17.03 14.57 6.31
CA SER A 20 -17.73 13.99 7.45
C SER A 20 -18.28 12.63 7.06
N PHE A 21 -18.26 11.65 7.98
CA PHE A 21 -18.96 10.39 7.75
C PHE A 21 -20.46 10.64 7.62
N GLN A 22 -21.07 10.11 6.57
CA GLN A 22 -22.51 10.16 6.36
C GLN A 22 -23.08 8.75 6.50
N TRP A 23 -24.21 8.63 7.21
CA TRP A 23 -24.91 7.35 7.36
C TRP A 23 -25.31 6.72 6.02
N SER A 24 -25.49 7.54 4.98
CA SER A 24 -25.70 7.10 3.59
C SER A 24 -24.58 6.18 3.07
N PHE A 25 -23.36 6.26 3.60
CA PHE A 25 -22.26 5.37 3.23
C PHE A 25 -22.49 3.91 3.66
N LEU A 26 -23.42 3.64 4.58
CA LEU A 26 -23.81 2.29 4.99
C LEU A 26 -24.93 1.69 4.12
N HIS A 27 -25.44 2.45 3.14
CA HIS A 27 -26.49 1.99 2.24
C HIS A 27 -26.07 0.67 1.53
N PRO A 28 -26.99 -0.29 1.30
CA PRO A 28 -26.67 -1.59 0.67
C PRO A 28 -25.88 -1.51 -0.63
N ARG A 29 -26.06 -0.42 -1.40
CA ARG A 29 -25.25 -0.09 -2.59
C ARG A 29 -23.73 -0.09 -2.34
N HIS A 30 -23.30 0.21 -1.11
CA HIS A 30 -21.88 0.29 -0.71
C HIS A 30 -21.39 -0.93 0.05
N TRP A 31 -22.22 -1.96 0.26
CA TRP A 31 -21.82 -3.14 1.04
C TRP A 31 -20.61 -3.87 0.45
N GLY A 32 -20.42 -3.87 -0.86
CA GLY A 32 -19.20 -4.42 -1.48
C GLY A 32 -17.91 -3.76 -0.95
N THR A 33 -17.95 -2.45 -0.71
CA THR A 33 -16.83 -1.71 -0.10
C THR A 33 -16.62 -2.15 1.35
N TRP A 34 -17.69 -2.26 2.15
CA TRP A 34 -17.59 -2.68 3.55
C TRP A 34 -17.10 -4.11 3.70
N ILE A 35 -17.58 -5.04 2.85
CA ILE A 35 -17.07 -6.41 2.78
C ILE A 35 -15.57 -6.41 2.44
N SER A 36 -15.14 -5.56 1.50
CA SER A 36 -13.74 -5.43 1.13
C SER A 36 -12.90 -4.90 2.31
N ILE A 37 -13.39 -3.88 3.02
CA ILE A 37 -12.73 -3.34 4.23
C ILE A 37 -12.62 -4.42 5.30
N LEU A 38 -13.71 -5.15 5.57
CA LEU A 38 -13.72 -6.24 6.55
C LEU A 38 -12.71 -7.33 6.17
N LEU A 39 -12.71 -7.77 4.91
CA LEU A 39 -11.79 -8.79 4.41
C LEU A 39 -10.33 -8.35 4.54
N LEU A 40 -10.02 -7.11 4.15
CA LEU A 40 -8.68 -6.54 4.31
C LEU A 40 -8.27 -6.43 5.77
N SER A 41 -9.21 -6.08 6.65
CA SER A 41 -8.97 -6.00 8.10
C SER A 41 -8.66 -7.38 8.69
N LEU A 42 -9.39 -8.42 8.29
CA LEU A 42 -9.11 -9.80 8.69
C LEU A 42 -7.74 -10.28 8.21
N LEU A 43 -7.37 -9.96 6.97
CA LEU A 43 -6.04 -10.27 6.43
C LEU A 43 -4.92 -9.53 7.17
N ALA A 44 -5.17 -8.29 7.61
CA ALA A 44 -4.22 -7.51 8.40
C ALA A 44 -4.03 -8.06 9.84
N LEU A 45 -5.07 -8.69 10.40
CA LEU A 45 -5.01 -9.30 11.74
C LEU A 45 -4.33 -10.68 11.75
N LEU A 46 -4.21 -11.33 10.59
CA LEU A 46 -3.61 -12.65 10.45
C LEU A 46 -2.10 -12.64 10.78
N PRO A 47 -1.55 -13.67 11.46
CA PRO A 47 -0.12 -13.75 11.71
C PRO A 47 0.70 -13.66 10.42
N TRP A 48 1.79 -12.91 10.46
CA TRP A 48 2.64 -12.63 9.29
C TRP A 48 3.16 -13.90 8.59
N LYS A 49 3.42 -14.97 9.36
CA LYS A 49 3.86 -16.27 8.84
C LYS A 49 2.87 -16.89 7.85
N ILE A 50 1.58 -16.59 8.01
CA ILE A 50 0.51 -17.10 7.13
C ILE A 50 0.18 -16.04 6.06
N ARG A 51 0.12 -14.77 6.46
CA ARG A 51 -0.27 -13.68 5.58
C ARG A 51 0.74 -13.43 4.47
N ASP A 52 2.04 -13.38 4.76
CA ASP A 52 3.05 -12.95 3.79
C ASP A 52 3.22 -13.94 2.61
N PRO A 53 3.14 -15.27 2.80
CA PRO A 53 3.05 -16.22 1.69
C PRO A 53 1.83 -15.99 0.78
N ILE A 54 0.64 -15.78 1.38
CA ILE A 54 -0.61 -15.51 0.64
C ILE A 54 -0.47 -14.19 -0.14
N ALA A 55 0.01 -13.15 0.52
CA ALA A 55 0.27 -11.85 -0.07
C ALA A 55 1.25 -11.95 -1.25
N GLY A 56 2.33 -12.72 -1.09
CA GLY A 56 3.32 -12.91 -2.13
C GLY A 56 2.78 -13.67 -3.34
N PHE A 57 2.00 -14.72 -3.10
CA PHE A 57 1.33 -15.48 -4.15
C PHE A 57 0.34 -14.60 -4.93
N LEU A 58 -0.53 -13.87 -4.23
CA LEU A 58 -1.47 -12.94 -4.84
C LEU A 58 -0.75 -11.81 -5.60
N GLY A 59 0.28 -11.22 -4.99
CA GLY A 59 1.09 -10.16 -5.58
C GLY A 59 1.72 -10.58 -6.90
N LEU A 60 2.27 -11.80 -6.96
CA LEU A 60 2.84 -12.35 -8.19
C LEU A 60 1.78 -12.50 -9.30
N HIS A 61 0.67 -13.16 -8.98
CA HIS A 61 -0.38 -13.46 -9.98
C HIS A 61 -1.11 -12.21 -10.45
N ILE A 62 -1.42 -11.30 -9.53
CA ILE A 62 -2.05 -10.02 -9.85
C ILE A 62 -1.05 -9.14 -10.62
N GLY A 63 0.20 -9.05 -10.16
CA GLY A 63 1.26 -8.24 -10.78
C GLY A 63 1.55 -8.63 -12.24
N ARG A 64 1.40 -9.91 -12.59
CA ARG A 64 1.47 -10.38 -13.99
C ARG A 64 0.28 -9.92 -14.84
N LYS A 65 -0.89 -9.67 -14.23
CA LYS A 65 -2.10 -9.17 -14.92
C LYS A 65 -2.15 -7.65 -15.03
N VAL A 66 -1.50 -6.89 -14.14
CA VAL A 66 -1.53 -5.41 -14.16
C VAL A 66 -0.60 -4.82 -15.23
N LYS A 67 -1.04 -4.87 -16.50
CA LYS A 67 -0.23 -4.47 -17.68
C LYS A 67 0.38 -3.06 -17.57
N LYS A 68 -0.39 -2.07 -17.13
CA LYS A 68 0.07 -0.66 -17.06
C LYS A 68 1.21 -0.48 -16.05
N ALA A 69 1.05 -1.00 -14.83
CA ALA A 69 2.07 -0.91 -13.79
C ALA A 69 3.33 -1.70 -14.17
N ARG A 70 3.14 -2.92 -14.73
CA ARG A 70 4.24 -3.75 -15.20
C ARG A 70 5.05 -3.09 -16.32
N HIS A 71 4.37 -2.45 -17.27
CA HIS A 71 5.03 -1.71 -18.35
C HIS A 71 5.90 -0.57 -17.80
N ARG A 72 5.39 0.23 -16.86
CA ARG A 72 6.17 1.29 -16.20
C ARG A 72 7.41 0.74 -15.50
N ALA A 73 7.27 -0.35 -14.76
CA ALA A 73 8.40 -1.00 -14.09
C ALA A 73 9.46 -1.48 -15.10
N ARG A 74 9.04 -2.06 -16.23
CA ARG A 74 9.94 -2.51 -17.30
C ARG A 74 10.68 -1.36 -17.97
N VAL A 75 9.99 -0.26 -18.28
CA VAL A 75 10.62 0.95 -18.82
C VAL A 75 11.66 1.49 -17.84
N ASN A 76 11.28 1.66 -16.56
CA ASN A 76 12.20 2.14 -15.53
C ASN A 76 13.44 1.24 -15.40
N LEU A 77 13.28 -0.09 -15.33
CA LEU A 77 14.42 -1.00 -15.22
C LEU A 77 15.28 -1.04 -16.49
N THR A 78 14.69 -0.77 -17.66
CA THR A 78 15.46 -0.71 -18.91
C THR A 78 16.33 0.54 -18.98
N LEU A 79 15.83 1.66 -18.47
CA LEU A 79 16.56 2.93 -18.41
C LEU A 79 17.58 2.94 -17.27
N CYS A 80 17.23 2.45 -16.09
CA CYS A 80 18.08 2.52 -14.90
C CYS A 80 19.08 1.37 -14.78
N PHE A 81 18.82 0.22 -15.40
CA PHE A 81 19.66 -0.99 -15.33
C PHE A 81 19.85 -1.62 -16.72
N PRO A 82 20.45 -0.89 -17.68
CA PRO A 82 20.66 -1.35 -19.05
C PRO A 82 21.48 -2.65 -19.15
N GLU A 83 22.34 -2.93 -18.17
CA GLU A 83 23.20 -4.12 -18.07
C GLU A 83 22.44 -5.41 -17.73
N LEU A 84 21.24 -5.31 -17.16
CA LEU A 84 20.43 -6.48 -16.83
C LEU A 84 19.78 -7.07 -18.09
N THR A 85 19.77 -8.40 -18.19
CA THR A 85 19.02 -9.11 -19.22
C THR A 85 17.52 -8.88 -19.08
N ALA A 86 16.77 -9.04 -20.17
CA ALA A 86 15.31 -8.92 -20.14
C ALA A 86 14.66 -9.86 -19.11
N GLN A 87 15.19 -11.08 -18.97
CA GLN A 87 14.72 -12.04 -17.99
C GLN A 87 15.00 -11.58 -16.54
N ALA A 88 16.23 -11.11 -16.25
CA ALA A 88 16.57 -10.62 -14.93
C ALA A 88 15.70 -9.41 -14.51
N ARG A 89 15.33 -8.55 -15.47
CA ARG A 89 14.39 -7.46 -15.22
C ARG A 89 12.98 -7.99 -14.89
N GLU A 90 12.47 -8.98 -15.61
CA GLU A 90 11.16 -9.57 -15.31
C GLU A 90 11.12 -10.24 -13.93
N GLU A 91 12.18 -10.94 -13.54
CA GLU A 91 12.31 -11.53 -12.20
C GLU A 91 12.30 -10.46 -11.11
N LYS A 92 13.00 -9.34 -11.34
CA LYS A 92 12.99 -8.17 -10.42
C LYS A 92 11.59 -7.56 -10.32
N ILE A 93 10.85 -7.48 -11.42
CA ILE A 93 9.48 -6.97 -11.46
C ILE A 93 8.54 -7.90 -10.69
N ASP A 94 8.65 -9.21 -10.87
CA ASP A 94 7.87 -10.20 -10.14
C ASP A 94 8.12 -10.10 -8.63
N ALA A 95 9.40 -10.03 -8.21
CA ALA A 95 9.78 -9.82 -6.82
C ALA A 95 9.23 -8.51 -6.25
N MET A 96 9.30 -7.42 -7.02
CA MET A 96 8.75 -6.11 -6.64
C MET A 96 7.24 -6.20 -6.35
N PHE A 97 6.45 -6.86 -7.21
CA PHE A 97 5.01 -7.02 -6.98
C PHE A 97 4.70 -7.90 -5.76
N THR A 98 5.47 -8.97 -5.54
CA THR A 98 5.38 -9.79 -4.34
C THR A 98 5.65 -8.98 -3.07
N ILE A 99 6.70 -8.14 -3.07
CA ILE A 99 7.03 -7.26 -1.93
C ILE A 99 5.96 -6.20 -1.74
N ALA A 100 5.51 -5.55 -2.81
CA ALA A 100 4.47 -4.52 -2.75
C ALA A 100 3.18 -5.04 -2.12
N ALA A 101 2.73 -6.25 -2.50
CA ALA A 101 1.55 -6.86 -1.90
C ALA A 101 1.71 -7.14 -0.40
N LYS A 102 2.88 -7.65 0.03
CA LYS A 102 3.21 -7.84 1.44
C LYS A 102 3.18 -6.53 2.22
N VAL A 103 3.77 -5.47 1.67
CA VAL A 103 3.81 -4.14 2.30
C VAL A 103 2.42 -3.54 2.44
N VAL A 104 1.59 -3.61 1.38
CA VAL A 104 0.21 -3.09 1.43
C VAL A 104 -0.60 -3.78 2.53
N LEU A 105 -0.49 -5.10 2.66
CA LEU A 105 -1.18 -5.83 3.73
C LEU A 105 -0.55 -5.60 5.12
N ALA A 106 0.78 -5.43 5.20
CA ALA A 106 1.47 -5.05 6.43
C ALA A 106 1.06 -3.66 6.94
N MET A 107 0.80 -2.73 6.04
CA MET A 107 0.33 -1.39 6.41
C MET A 107 -1.02 -1.42 7.12
N GLY A 108 -1.85 -2.44 6.86
CA GLY A 108 -3.08 -2.69 7.63
C GLY A 108 -2.82 -3.00 9.11
N GLU A 109 -1.67 -3.58 9.48
CA GLU A 109 -1.31 -3.78 10.89
C GLU A 109 -1.20 -2.45 11.63
N LEU A 110 -0.75 -1.38 10.97
CA LEU A 110 -0.63 -0.06 11.58
C LEU A 110 -1.97 0.51 12.05
N LEU A 111 -3.07 0.09 11.42
CA LEU A 111 -4.41 0.54 11.77
C LEU A 111 -4.99 -0.22 12.98
N PHE A 112 -4.55 -1.45 13.22
CA PHE A 112 -5.20 -2.36 14.18
C PHE A 112 -4.29 -2.87 15.31
N ARG A 113 -2.97 -2.85 15.14
CA ARG A 113 -2.00 -3.42 16.10
C ARG A 113 -1.28 -2.31 16.88
N SER A 114 -1.01 -2.59 18.15
CA SER A 114 -0.32 -1.65 19.06
C SER A 114 1.14 -1.43 18.64
N ARG A 115 1.71 -0.28 19.00
CA ARG A 115 3.13 0.05 18.72
C ARG A 115 4.10 -1.01 19.25
N GLN A 116 3.82 -1.56 20.44
CA GLN A 116 4.65 -2.61 21.06
C GLN A 116 4.72 -3.88 20.20
N HIS A 117 3.60 -4.28 19.57
CA HIS A 117 3.56 -5.45 18.68
C HIS A 117 4.41 -5.26 17.41
N LEU A 118 4.44 -4.02 16.88
CA LEU A 118 5.21 -3.69 15.68
C LEU A 118 6.71 -3.60 15.96
N GLN A 119 7.10 -3.11 17.16
CA GLN A 119 8.50 -2.99 17.58
C GLN A 119 9.17 -4.36 17.73
N GLN A 120 8.48 -5.33 18.35
CA GLN A 120 8.94 -6.72 18.49
C GLN A 120 9.24 -7.44 17.15
N ARG A 121 8.80 -6.87 16.03
CA ARG A 121 9.01 -7.43 14.69
C ARG A 121 10.22 -6.80 13.97
N THR A 122 10.65 -5.62 14.42
CA THR A 122 11.73 -4.85 13.79
C THR A 122 13.07 -5.06 14.49
N GLU A 123 13.03 -5.40 15.78
CA GLU A 123 14.16 -5.80 16.62
C GLU A 123 14.41 -7.32 16.52
#